data_AF-A0A8T6M8R3-F1
#
_entry.id   AF-A0A8T6M8R3-F1
#
_cell.length_a   1.000
_cell.length_b   1.000
_cell.length_c   1.000
_cell.angle_alpha   90.00
_cell.angle_beta   90.00
_cell.angle_gamma   90.00
#
_symmetry.space_group_name_H-M   'P 1'
#
loop_
_entity.id
_entity.type
_entity.pdbx_description
1 polymer ?
#
loop_
_entity_poly.entity_id
_entity_poly.type
_entity_poly.pdbx_seq_one_letter_code
_entity_poly.pdbx_strand_id
1 'polypeptide(L)' 'MTKNLQLKAGEIIEVTVVCNSKFQEIQKLSEIYKIRLKSQAIKGKANKELKEYFKSLGYLVEIVKGERSNHKYIKIL' A
#
# COMPACT_ATOMS: atom_id res chain seq x y z
N MET A 1 1.66 1.24 18.02
CA MET A 1 1.87 -0.22 17.94
C MET A 1 1.97 -0.60 16.47
N THR A 2 3.18 -0.73 15.95
CA THR A 2 3.44 -1.14 14.56
C THR A 2 3.10 -2.62 14.44
N LYS A 3 2.00 -2.97 13.77
CA LYS A 3 1.64 -4.37 13.55
C LYS A 3 2.73 -5.04 12.70
N ASN A 4 3.18 -6.22 13.12
CA ASN A 4 4.09 -7.09 12.37
C ASN A 4 3.54 -7.35 10.98
N LEU A 5 4.04 -6.63 9.99
CA LEU A 5 3.79 -6.88 8.59
C LEU A 5 4.73 -8.02 8.18
N GLN A 6 4.23 -9.26 8.18
CA GLN A 6 4.94 -10.42 7.65
C GLN A 6 4.40 -10.70 6.26
N LEU A 7 5.12 -10.25 5.23
CA LEU A 7 4.77 -10.46 3.84
C LEU A 7 5.85 -11.31 3.17
N LYS A 8 5.44 -12.30 2.37
CA LYS A 8 6.37 -13.17 1.65
C LYS A 8 6.60 -12.65 0.24
N ALA A 9 7.82 -12.78 -0.27
CA ALA A 9 8.11 -12.53 -1.68
C ALA A 9 7.24 -13.43 -2.57
N GLY A 10 6.69 -12.86 -3.64
CA GLY A 10 5.74 -13.52 -4.54
C GLY A 10 4.27 -13.47 -4.11
N GLU A 11 3.97 -13.05 -2.86
CA GLU A 11 2.62 -12.95 -2.35
C GLU A 11 1.86 -11.78 -2.99
N ILE A 12 0.58 -12.00 -3.33
CA ILE A 12 -0.32 -10.95 -3.79
C ILE A 12 -1.27 -10.62 -2.65
N ILE A 13 -1.27 -9.37 -2.21
CA ILE A 13 -2.14 -8.89 -1.15
C ILE A 13 -3.12 -7.84 -1.68
N GLU A 14 -4.30 -7.82 -1.09
CA GLU A 14 -5.28 -6.77 -1.34
C GLU A 14 -5.04 -5.58 -0.40
N VAL A 15 -5.01 -4.39 -0.98
CA VAL A 15 -4.79 -3.15 -0.25
C VAL A 15 -5.82 -2.08 -0.62
N THR A 16 -6.30 -1.36 0.37
CA THR A 16 -7.15 -0.18 0.19
C THR A 16 -6.35 1.08 0.51
N VAL A 17 -6.06 1.87 -0.51
CA VAL A 17 -5.32 3.13 -0.40
C VAL A 17 -6.29 4.27 -0.09
N VAL A 18 -6.06 4.95 1.03
CA VAL A 18 -6.75 6.18 1.41
C VAL A 18 -5.77 7.34 1.26
N CYS A 19 -5.97 8.14 0.22
CA CYS A 19 -5.19 9.35 -0.03
C CYS A 19 -5.65 10.51 0.87
N ASN A 20 -4.92 11.63 0.88
CA ASN A 20 -5.23 12.84 1.66
C ASN A 20 -5.33 12.62 3.18
N SER A 21 -4.61 11.64 3.72
CA SER A 21 -4.55 11.42 5.16
C SER A 21 -3.57 12.40 5.81
N LYS A 22 -3.88 12.85 7.04
CA LYS A 22 -2.93 13.65 7.85
C LYS A 22 -1.69 12.85 8.25
N PHE A 23 -1.79 11.52 8.26
CA PHE A 23 -0.74 10.60 8.71
C PHE A 23 -0.57 9.42 7.73
N GLN A 24 0.66 8.91 7.63
CA GLN A 24 0.97 7.68 6.89
C GLN A 24 0.85 6.48 7.85
N GLU A 25 0.05 5.48 7.49
CA GLU A 25 -0.21 4.33 8.36
C GLU A 25 -0.63 3.09 7.56
N ILE A 26 -0.17 1.90 7.96
CA ILE A 26 -0.71 0.59 7.52
C ILE A 26 -1.56 0.00 8.63
N GLN A 27 -2.81 -0.32 8.30
CA GLN A 27 -3.74 -1.00 9.18
C GLN A 27 -4.21 -2.30 8.51
N LYS A 28 -3.83 -3.45 9.08
CA LYS A 28 -4.38 -4.75 8.68
C LYS A 28 -5.80 -4.90 9.24
N LEU A 29 -6.78 -5.03 8.33
CA LEU A 29 -8.19 -5.30 8.59
C LEU A 29 -8.50 -6.71 8.08
N SER A 30 -8.37 -7.69 8.98
CA SER A 30 -8.53 -9.12 8.67
C SER A 30 -7.64 -9.58 7.51
N GLU A 31 -8.16 -9.53 6.28
CA GLU A 31 -7.49 -9.98 5.05
C GLU A 31 -7.02 -8.83 4.14
N ILE A 32 -7.49 -7.60 4.37
CA ILE A 32 -7.19 -6.43 3.55
C ILE A 32 -6.29 -5.46 4.32
N TYR A 33 -5.29 -4.89 3.65
CA TYR A 33 -4.45 -3.84 4.24
C TYR A 33 -4.96 -2.45 3.85
N LYS A 34 -5.39 -1.67 4.83
CA LYS A 34 -5.72 -0.26 4.63
C LYS A 34 -4.46 0.58 4.78
N ILE A 35 -4.14 1.35 3.75
CA ILE A 35 -2.92 2.16 3.68
C ILE A 35 -3.35 3.61 3.56
N ARG A 36 -3.05 4.38 4.59
CA ARG A 36 -3.25 5.84 4.60
C ARG A 36 -2.00 6.50 4.05
N LEU A 37 -2.16 7.30 3.01
CA LEU A 37 -1.08 8.06 2.37
C LEU A 37 -1.34 9.56 2.53
N LYS A 38 -0.26 10.34 2.65
CA LYS A 38 -0.36 11.80 2.75
C LYS A 38 -0.61 12.46 1.40
N SER A 39 -0.20 11.83 0.29
CA SER A 39 -0.41 12.43 -1.02
C SER A 39 -1.88 12.61 -1.35
N GLN A 40 -2.11 13.67 -2.12
CA GLN A 40 -3.30 13.85 -2.90
C GLN A 40 -3.47 12.71 -3.90
N ALA A 41 -4.72 12.36 -4.18
CA ALA A 41 -5.13 11.40 -5.20
C ALA A 41 -4.90 11.95 -6.63
N ILE A 42 -3.68 12.39 -6.91
CA ILE A 42 -3.22 12.82 -8.22
C ILE A 42 -2.70 11.59 -8.95
N LYS A 43 -3.05 11.49 -10.25
CA LYS A 43 -2.66 10.38 -11.13
C LYS A 43 -1.18 10.04 -10.95
N GLY A 44 -0.89 8.79 -10.56
CA GLY A 44 0.47 8.27 -10.38
C GLY A 44 1.17 8.64 -9.07
N LYS A 45 0.79 9.74 -8.40
CA LYS A 45 1.43 10.21 -7.16
C LYS A 45 1.20 9.24 -5.99
N ALA A 46 -0.04 8.79 -5.81
CA ALA A 46 -0.39 7.81 -4.78
C ALA A 46 0.30 6.45 -5.02
N ASN A 47 0.44 6.02 -6.27
CA ASN A 47 1.12 4.77 -6.61
C ASN A 47 2.62 4.85 -6.30
N LYS A 48 3.25 6.00 -6.56
CA LYS A 48 4.65 6.25 -6.24
C LYS A 48 4.89 6.24 -4.73
N GLU A 49 4.10 7.01 -3.97
CA GLU A 49 4.22 7.05 -2.50
C GLU A 49 3.95 5.69 -1.87
N LEU A 50 2.98 4.92 -2.40
CA LEU A 50 2.74 3.54 -1.95
C LEU A 50 4.00 2.68 -2.08
N LYS A 51 4.64 2.68 -3.25
CA LYS A 51 5.87 1.92 -3.49
C LYS A 51 7.01 2.39 -2.60
N GLU A 52 7.17 3.70 -2.44
CA GLU A 52 8.18 4.30 -1.56
C GLU A 52 7.95 3.91 -0.09
N TYR A 53 6.70 3.89 0.34
CA TYR A 53 6.35 3.52 1.70
C TYR A 53 6.67 2.05 2.00
N PHE A 54 6.29 1.12 1.12
CA PHE A 54 6.71 -0.28 1.26
C PHE A 54 8.23 -0.45 1.18
N LYS A 55 8.91 0.30 0.30
CA LYS A 55 10.37 0.29 0.20
C LYS A 55 11.03 0.74 1.51
N SER A 56 10.46 1.74 2.20
CA SER A 56 10.92 2.18 3.52
C SER A 56 10.76 1.12 4.62
N LEU A 57 9.83 0.17 4.42
CA LEU A 57 9.61 -0.99 5.29
C LEU A 57 10.47 -2.20 4.89
N GLY A 58 11.31 -2.08 3.85
CA GLY A 58 12.14 -3.17 3.34
C GLY A 58 11.45 -4.07 2.31
N TYR A 59 10.25 -3.72 1.85
CA TYR A 59 9.50 -4.49 0.86
C TYR A 59 9.53 -3.82 -0.51
N LEU A 60 9.83 -4.58 -1.55
CA LEU A 60 9.62 -4.15 -2.93
C LEU A 60 8.23 -4.62 -3.37
N VAL A 61 7.45 -3.71 -3.98
CA VAL A 61 6.07 -4.02 -4.36
C VAL A 61 5.74 -3.53 -5.75
N GLU A 62 4.91 -4.30 -6.43
CA GLU A 62 4.37 -4.00 -7.75
C GLU A 62 2.85 -3.99 -7.71
N ILE A 63 2.21 -3.02 -8.37
CA ILE A 63 0.75 -2.96 -8.45
C ILE A 63 0.32 -3.83 -9.61
N VAL A 64 -0.26 -4.99 -9.33
CA VAL A 64 -0.73 -5.93 -10.36
C VAL A 64 -2.14 -5.60 -10.86
N LYS A 65 -2.95 -4.93 -10.05
CA LYS A 65 -4.33 -4.54 -10.41
C LYS A 65 -4.79 -3.31 -9.61
N GLY A 66 -5.68 -2.50 -10.20
CA GLY A 66 -6.29 -1.35 -9.51
C GLY A 66 -5.47 -0.06 -9.57
N GLU A 67 -4.66 0.15 -10.60
CA GLU A 67 -3.84 1.39 -10.73
C GLU A 67 -4.65 2.68 -10.61
N ARG A 68 -5.88 2.68 -11.13
CA ARG A 68 -6.83 3.80 -11.10
C ARG A 68 -7.86 3.73 -9.96
N SER A 69 -7.82 2.67 -9.16
CA SER A 69 -8.74 2.46 -8.03
C SER A 69 -8.01 2.66 -6.70
N ASN A 70 -8.79 2.95 -5.65
CA ASN A 70 -8.30 2.94 -4.27
C ASN A 70 -8.11 1.51 -3.76
N HIS A 71 -8.87 0.55 -4.29
CA HIS A 71 -8.66 -0.87 -4.05
C HIS A 71 -7.66 -1.41 -5.07
N LYS A 72 -6.53 -1.91 -4.58
CA LYS A 72 -5.41 -2.38 -5.40
C LYS A 72 -4.98 -3.76 -4.94
N TYR A 73 -4.45 -4.52 -5.89
CA TYR A 73 -3.72 -5.73 -5.59
C TYR A 73 -2.24 -5.43 -5.83
N ILE A 74 -1.43 -5.71 -4.83
CA ILE A 74 0.02 -5.53 -4.93
C ILE A 74 0.72 -6.87 -4.74
N LYS A 75 1.73 -7.11 -5.56
CA LYS A 75 2.63 -8.25 -5.45
C LYS A 75 3.89 -7.80 -4.73
N ILE A 76 4.32 -8.59 -3.76
CA ILE A 76 5.60 -8.40 -3.08
C ILE A 76 6.67 -9.06 -3.95
N LEU A 77 7.75 -8.33 -4.24
CA LEU A 77 8.89 -8.81 -5.03
C LEU A 77 9.94 -9.45 -4.11
#